data_AF-A0A2R6NRW6-F1
#
_entry.id   AF-A0A2R6NRW6-F1
#
_cell.length_a   1.000
_cell.length_b   1.000
_cell.length_c   1.000
_cell.angle_alpha   90.00
_cell.angle_beta   90.00
_cell.angle_gamma   90.00
#
_symmetry.space_group_name_H-M   'P 1'
#
loop_
_entity.id
_entity.type
_entity.pdbx_description
1 polymer ?
#
loop_
_entity_poly.entity_id
_entity_poly.type
_entity_poly.pdbx_seq_one_letter_code
_entity_poly.pdbx_strand_id
1 'polypeptide(L)'
;MAGSKYAYVRSFELPDTLLPGTYILVRLDGHAFHRLSQEHDFVKPNDERALQLMDHAAKDVMNEFKEVVLGFGESDEFRYMISS
;
A
#
# COMPACT_ATOMS: atom_id res chain seq x y z
N MET A 1 -2.02 38.23 2.43
CA MET A 1 -2.10 36.76 2.37
C MET A 1 -1.57 36.29 1.02
N ALA A 2 -0.29 35.94 0.95
CA ALA A 2 0.31 35.36 -0.25
C ALA A 2 -0.19 33.91 -0.38
N GLY A 3 -0.93 33.59 -1.44
CA GLY A 3 -1.46 32.23 -1.69
C GLY A 3 -2.87 32.17 -2.27
N SER A 4 -3.68 33.25 -2.20
CA SER A 4 -5.08 33.21 -2.67
C SER A 4 -5.24 33.23 -4.19
N LYS A 5 -4.26 33.75 -4.94
CA LYS A 5 -4.34 33.89 -6.41
C LYS A 5 -4.61 32.57 -7.14
N TYR A 6 -4.15 31.45 -6.58
CA TYR A 6 -4.31 30.12 -7.17
C TYR A 6 -5.18 29.18 -6.34
N ALA A 7 -5.84 29.65 -5.27
CA ALA A 7 -6.64 28.79 -4.40
C ALA A 7 -7.85 28.15 -5.12
N TYR A 8 -8.31 28.75 -6.22
CA TYR A 8 -9.40 28.23 -7.04
C TYR A 8 -9.09 26.86 -7.68
N VAL A 9 -7.82 26.46 -7.80
CA VAL A 9 -7.49 25.14 -8.37
C VAL A 9 -7.95 23.98 -7.50
N ARG A 10 -8.12 24.20 -6.18
CA ARG A 10 -8.65 23.18 -5.26
C ARG A 10 -10.11 22.81 -5.57
N SER A 11 -10.90 23.69 -6.20
CA SER A 11 -12.29 23.36 -6.55
C SER A 11 -12.42 22.36 -7.70
N PHE A 12 -11.30 21.99 -8.34
CA PHE A 12 -11.26 20.96 -9.38
C PHE A 12 -10.96 19.57 -8.81
N GLU A 13 -10.60 19.46 -7.52
CA GLU A 13 -10.49 18.18 -6.82
C GLU A 13 -11.88 17.56 -6.66
N LEU A 14 -12.03 16.29 -7.02
CA LEU A 14 -13.27 15.55 -6.84
C LEU A 14 -13.21 14.78 -5.50
N PRO A 15 -14.30 14.73 -4.72
CA PRO A 15 -14.31 13.98 -3.47
C PRO A 15 -14.48 12.48 -3.74
N ASP A 16 -13.50 11.67 -3.32
CA ASP A 16 -13.52 10.21 -3.46
C ASP A 16 -13.97 9.54 -2.16
N THR A 17 -15.22 9.77 -1.75
CA THR A 17 -15.75 9.24 -0.49
C THR A 17 -16.16 7.77 -0.64
N LEU A 18 -15.67 6.91 0.25
CA LEU A 18 -16.02 5.49 0.29
C LEU A 18 -17.33 5.25 1.06
N LEU A 19 -18.01 4.13 0.77
CA LEU A 19 -19.29 3.78 1.38
C LEU A 19 -19.12 3.45 2.88
N PRO A 20 -19.83 4.12 3.80
CA PRO A 20 -19.74 3.81 5.24
C PRO A 20 -20.20 2.39 5.57
N GLY A 21 -19.61 1.80 6.61
CA GLY A 21 -20.00 0.46 7.10
C GLY A 21 -19.58 -0.70 6.17
N THR A 22 -18.65 -0.44 5.24
CA THR A 22 -18.06 -1.48 4.39
C THR A 22 -16.58 -1.67 4.70
N TYR A 23 -16.10 -2.89 4.48
CA TYR A 23 -14.66 -3.16 4.55
C TYR A 23 -13.94 -2.56 3.35
N ILE A 24 -12.85 -1.88 3.62
CA ILE A 24 -11.98 -1.32 2.58
C ILE A 24 -10.78 -2.25 2.43
N LEU A 25 -10.52 -2.70 1.21
CA LEU A 25 -9.33 -3.49 0.89
C LEU A 25 -8.36 -2.66 0.07
N VAL A 26 -7.16 -2.47 0.61
CA VAL A 26 -6.05 -1.82 -0.10
C VAL A 26 -5.08 -2.91 -0.52
N ARG A 27 -4.88 -3.07 -1.84
CA ARG A 27 -3.87 -3.99 -2.39
C ARG A 27 -2.69 -3.20 -2.91
N LEU A 28 -1.50 -3.55 -2.43
CA LEU A 28 -0.21 -3.12 -2.97
C LEU A 28 0.39 -4.27 -3.77
N ASP A 29 0.97 -3.94 -4.91
CA ASP A 29 1.55 -4.90 -5.86
C ASP A 29 2.90 -4.35 -6.35
N GLY A 30 3.91 -5.22 -6.40
CA GLY A 30 5.26 -4.87 -6.83
C GLY A 30 5.32 -4.51 -8.31
N HIS A 31 5.48 -3.23 -8.63
CA HIS A 31 5.64 -2.83 -10.03
C HIS A 31 6.93 -3.41 -10.64
N ALA A 32 6.80 -4.16 -11.74
CA ALA A 32 7.90 -4.78 -12.45
C ALA A 32 8.81 -5.67 -11.57
N PHE A 33 8.24 -6.36 -10.59
CA PHE A 33 8.97 -7.16 -9.61
C PHE A 33 9.83 -8.27 -10.22
N HIS A 34 9.48 -8.74 -11.42
CA HIS A 34 10.30 -9.68 -12.16
C HIS A 34 11.71 -9.13 -12.43
N ARG A 35 11.82 -7.87 -12.87
CA ARG A 35 13.10 -7.19 -13.12
C ARG A 35 13.86 -6.99 -11.82
N LEU A 36 13.20 -6.51 -10.77
CA LEU A 36 13.79 -6.36 -9.43
C LEU A 36 14.38 -7.68 -8.94
N SER A 37 13.64 -8.77 -9.06
CA SER A 37 14.10 -10.10 -8.62
C SER A 37 15.32 -10.61 -9.38
N GLN A 38 15.50 -10.20 -10.64
CA GLN A 38 16.67 -10.54 -11.44
C GLN A 38 17.87 -9.66 -11.09
N GLU A 39 17.67 -8.34 -10.94
CA GLU A 39 18.74 -7.39 -10.62
C GLU A 39 19.32 -7.60 -9.21
N HIS A 40 18.51 -8.12 -8.28
CA HIS A 40 18.91 -8.40 -6.90
C HIS A 40 19.19 -9.89 -6.63
N ASP A 41 19.29 -10.72 -7.67
CA ASP A 41 19.63 -12.15 -7.57
C ASP A 41 18.78 -12.93 -6.56
N PHE A 42 17.45 -12.82 -6.69
CA PHE A 42 16.52 -13.51 -5.80
C PHE A 42 16.56 -15.03 -6.01
N VAL A 43 16.55 -15.77 -4.90
CA VAL A 43 16.44 -17.23 -4.91
C VAL A 43 15.07 -17.65 -5.45
N LYS A 44 15.06 -18.64 -6.35
CA LYS A 44 13.83 -19.22 -6.93
C LYS A 44 13.53 -20.59 -6.31
N PRO A 45 12.25 -20.97 -6.10
CA PRO A 45 11.05 -20.21 -6.47
C PRO A 45 10.76 -19.01 -5.56
N ASN A 46 11.19 -19.07 -4.29
CA ASN A 46 10.89 -18.05 -3.29
C ASN A 46 12.20 -17.59 -2.61
N ASP A 47 12.38 -16.27 -2.49
CA ASP A 47 13.47 -15.67 -1.72
C ASP A 47 12.96 -15.26 -0.34
N GLU A 48 13.45 -15.94 0.70
CA GLU A 48 13.02 -15.69 2.07
C GLU A 48 13.35 -14.27 2.55
N ARG A 49 14.46 -13.68 2.10
CA ARG A 49 14.88 -12.34 2.53
C ARG A 49 13.91 -11.28 2.01
N ALA A 50 13.47 -11.44 0.77
CA ALA A 50 12.50 -10.56 0.14
C ALA A 50 11.12 -10.65 0.82
N LEU A 51 10.67 -11.87 1.11
CA LEU A 51 9.41 -12.10 1.82
C LEU A 51 9.44 -11.52 3.24
N GLN A 52 10.52 -11.77 3.99
CA GLN A 52 10.70 -11.19 5.34
C GLN A 52 10.75 -9.67 5.31
N LEU A 53 11.35 -9.07 4.29
CA LEU A 53 11.36 -7.62 4.10
C LEU A 53 9.94 -7.09 3.87
N MET A 54 9.15 -7.75 3.02
CA MET A 54 7.75 -7.36 2.80
C MET A 54 6.91 -7.51 4.06
N ASP A 55 7.07 -8.60 4.81
CA ASP A 55 6.38 -8.81 6.07
C ASP A 55 6.74 -7.76 7.12
N HIS A 56 8.01 -7.35 7.17
CA HIS A 56 8.45 -6.27 8.06
C HIS A 56 7.80 -4.95 7.67
N ALA A 57 7.85 -4.58 6.38
CA ALA A 57 7.23 -3.37 5.88
C ALA A 57 5.71 -3.35 6.16
N ALA A 58 5.04 -4.50 5.98
CA ALA A 58 3.62 -4.63 6.28
C ALA A 58 3.29 -4.47 7.76
N LYS A 59 4.12 -5.01 8.66
CA LYS A 59 3.98 -4.80 10.11
C LYS A 59 4.12 -3.33 10.48
N ASP A 60 5.05 -2.62 9.85
CA ASP A 60 5.23 -1.19 10.09
C ASP A 60 4.01 -0.38 9.63
N VAL A 61 3.43 -0.70 8.47
CA VAL A 61 2.17 -0.10 7.99
C VAL A 61 1.03 -0.36 8.97
N MET A 62 0.86 -1.61 9.43
CA MET A 62 -0.17 -1.95 10.43
C MET A 62 0.09 -1.27 11.79
N ASN A 63 1.35 -0.98 12.12
CA ASN A 63 1.71 -0.26 13.34
C ASN A 63 1.41 1.25 13.23
N GLU A 64 1.51 1.84 12.05
CA GLU A 64 1.18 3.25 11.82
C GLU A 64 -0.35 3.44 11.72
N PHE A 65 -1.02 2.60 10.93
CA PHE A 65 -2.47 2.70 10.66
C PHE A 65 -3.26 1.70 11.51
N LYS A 66 -3.80 2.17 12.63
CA LYS A 66 -4.51 1.33 13.61
C LYS A 66 -5.87 0.83 13.13
N GLU A 67 -6.41 1.40 12.05
CA GLU A 67 -7.65 0.95 11.42
C GLU A 67 -7.46 -0.33 10.60
N VAL A 68 -6.22 -0.73 10.32
CA VAL A 68 -5.91 -1.97 9.62
C VAL A 68 -6.10 -3.15 10.58
N VAL A 69 -7.10 -3.97 10.30
CA VAL A 69 -7.47 -5.12 11.13
C VAL A 69 -6.78 -6.41 10.68
N LEU A 70 -6.42 -6.52 9.40
CA LEU A 70 -5.78 -7.70 8.82
C LEU A 70 -4.84 -7.29 7.68
N GLY A 71 -3.66 -7.89 7.67
CA GLY A 71 -2.72 -7.86 6.54
C GLY A 71 -2.50 -9.27 6.00
N PHE A 72 -2.51 -9.44 4.68
CA PHE A 72 -2.22 -10.70 4.00
C PHE A 72 -1.26 -10.46 2.84
N GLY A 73 -0.12 -11.16 2.83
CA GLY A 73 0.90 -11.06 1.78
C GLY A 73 1.10 -12.39 1.05
N GLU A 74 1.30 -12.32 -0.25
CA GLU A 74 1.69 -13.45 -1.11
C GLU A 74 2.61 -12.95 -2.23
N SER A 75 3.74 -13.64 -2.46
CA SER A 75 4.71 -13.31 -3.50
C SER A 75 5.25 -11.87 -3.39
N ASP A 76 4.70 -10.95 -4.16
CA ASP A 76 5.05 -9.54 -4.32
C ASP A 76 3.85 -8.61 -4.09
N GLU A 77 2.73 -9.15 -3.60
CA GLU A 77 1.54 -8.38 -3.23
C GLU A 77 1.26 -8.42 -1.72
N PHE A 78 0.65 -7.35 -1.24
CA PHE A 78 0.13 -7.26 0.13
C PHE A 78 -1.25 -6.61 0.16
N ARG A 79 -2.15 -7.18 0.94
CA ARG A 79 -3.55 -6.75 1.08
C ARG A 79 -3.80 -6.34 2.51
N TYR A 80 -4.36 -5.16 2.70
CA TYR A 80 -4.74 -4.62 4.00
C TYR A 80 -6.24 -4.42 4.04
N MET A 81 -6.88 -5.00 5.05
CA MET A 81 -8.28 -4.78 5.35
C MET A 81 -8.40 -3.70 6.40
N ILE A 82 -9.11 -2.63 6.05
CA ILE A 82 -9.40 -1.51 6.93
C ILE A 82 -10.87 -1.61 7.34
N SER A 83 -11.11 -1.47 8.64
CA SER A 83 -12.46 -1.43 9.22
C SER A 83 -12.65 -0.06 9.86
N SER A 84 -13.42 0.83 9.21
CA SER A 84 -13.79 2.15 9.72
C SER A 84 -15.25 2.22 10.14
#